data_AF-A0A920HKV2-F1
#
_entry.id   AF-A0A920HKV2-F1
#
_cell.length_a   1.000
_cell.length_b   1.000
_cell.length_c   1.000
_cell.angle_alpha   90.00
_cell.angle_beta   90.00
_cell.angle_gamma   90.00
#
_symmetry.space_group_name_H-M   'P 1'
#
loop_
_entity.id
_entity.type
_entity.pdbx_description
1 polymer ?
#
loop_
_entity_poly.entity_id
_entity_poly.type
_entity_poly.pdbx_seq_one_letter_code
_entity_poly.pdbx_strand_id
1 'polypeptide(L)'
;MKKLFIYLSLITLVVSCSKEFSSDEYGGYEMMTDYMLKEYTQGAALRQISKTGEYQAATPGTSVVNWVLEPHDAEMGGLTQNVEIYLQFNSGAEILYQTVNRSDMYDGPVGLPRFDFSLSLTQALGALGVGSFKGNDVVTVRFALNLTDGRTISRSAVTGSMTGSYFKSPFLYPIVIGCRFDANNTGAVAGVYTITGQDSWGDGWNGATLKWTIDGVSTSWSVSGTDGTTSFTVPAGTSTFGFEFTSGDWDSEITYQVNWVGLDGSGSQTALSDGASPAVGFKSMNICQ
;
A
#
# COMPACT_ATOMS: atom_id res chain seq x y z
N MET A 1 -27.75 78.18 28.30
CA MET A 1 -28.82 77.53 29.08
C MET A 1 -28.99 76.10 28.58
N LYS A 2 -29.04 75.13 29.51
CA LYS A 2 -29.47 73.70 29.41
C LYS A 2 -28.66 72.81 28.44
N LYS A 3 -27.63 72.05 28.88
CA LYS A 3 -27.58 70.84 29.76
C LYS A 3 -28.45 69.67 29.31
N LEU A 4 -27.81 68.48 29.31
CA LEU A 4 -28.24 67.15 29.83
C LEU A 4 -28.30 66.04 28.74
N PHE A 5 -27.27 65.19 28.58
CA PHE A 5 -26.94 63.90 29.27
C PHE A 5 -27.43 62.65 28.51
N ILE A 6 -26.49 61.79 28.05
CA ILE A 6 -26.10 60.45 28.55
C ILE A 6 -26.85 59.32 27.81
N TYR A 7 -26.13 58.38 27.18
CA TYR A 7 -26.03 56.96 27.61
C TYR A 7 -25.24 56.13 26.60
N LEU A 8 -24.04 55.76 27.05
CA LEU A 8 -23.23 54.64 26.61
C LEU A 8 -24.05 53.34 26.77
N SER A 9 -24.29 52.60 25.70
CA SER A 9 -24.74 51.20 25.79
C SER A 9 -24.12 50.34 24.69
N LEU A 10 -23.11 49.60 25.13
CA LEU A 10 -22.82 48.20 24.84
C LEU A 10 -23.75 47.52 23.81
N ILE A 11 -23.24 47.28 22.58
CA ILE A 11 -23.63 46.12 21.78
C ILE A 11 -22.35 45.36 21.43
N THR A 12 -22.12 44.32 22.22
CA THR A 12 -21.27 43.17 21.92
C THR A 12 -21.70 42.54 20.60
N LEU A 13 -20.96 42.83 19.53
CA LEU A 13 -20.96 41.99 18.33
C LEU A 13 -19.85 40.97 18.48
N VAL A 14 -20.29 39.74 18.65
CA VAL A 14 -19.49 38.51 18.75
C VAL A 14 -18.51 38.49 17.58
N VAL A 15 -17.22 38.70 17.88
CA VAL A 15 -16.13 38.35 16.99
C VAL A 15 -16.14 36.82 16.93
N SER A 16 -16.79 36.29 15.91
CA SER A 16 -16.53 34.92 15.48
C SER A 16 -15.06 34.87 15.07
N CYS A 17 -14.23 34.23 15.90
CA CYS A 17 -12.89 33.81 15.53
C CYS A 17 -12.99 32.74 14.43
N SER A 18 -13.23 33.14 13.18
CA SER A 18 -12.55 32.48 12.08
C SER A 18 -11.17 33.13 11.99
N LYS A 19 -10.18 32.55 12.71
CA LYS A 19 -8.79 32.75 12.30
C LYS A 19 -8.73 32.22 10.87
N GLU A 20 -8.65 33.14 9.93
CA GLU A 20 -8.26 32.83 8.58
C GLU A 20 -6.94 32.06 8.68
N PHE A 21 -6.97 30.77 8.33
CA PHE A 21 -5.80 30.08 7.83
C PHE A 21 -5.53 30.64 6.43
N SER A 22 -5.18 31.92 6.35
CA SER A 22 -4.70 32.52 5.12
C SER A 22 -3.25 32.10 4.95
N SER A 23 -3.02 31.33 3.90
CA SER A 23 -1.70 30.95 3.43
C SER A 23 -0.99 32.20 2.92
N ASP A 24 0.01 32.68 3.66
CA ASP A 24 1.00 33.61 3.15
C ASP A 24 2.33 32.90 2.83
N GLU A 25 3.08 33.57 1.95
CA GLU A 25 4.09 33.06 1.01
C GLU A 25 5.37 32.48 1.63
N TYR A 26 5.49 32.41 2.97
CA TYR A 26 6.64 31.78 3.64
C TYR A 26 6.37 31.39 5.13
N GLY A 27 5.12 31.19 5.57
CA GLY A 27 4.82 31.11 7.02
C GLY A 27 3.93 29.97 7.50
N GLY A 28 3.08 29.41 6.65
CA GLY A 28 2.07 28.44 7.10
C GLY A 28 2.63 27.12 7.64
N TYR A 29 3.71 26.61 7.04
CA TYR A 29 4.31 25.33 7.43
C TYR A 29 5.26 25.46 8.62
N GLU A 30 6.00 26.57 8.72
CA GLU A 30 6.90 26.83 9.85
C GLU A 30 6.11 27.09 11.12
N MET A 31 5.04 27.89 11.06
CA MET A 31 4.17 28.10 12.22
C MET A 31 3.47 26.83 12.69
N MET A 32 3.06 25.93 11.78
CA MET A 32 2.48 24.63 12.16
C MET A 32 3.53 23.70 12.79
N THR A 33 4.75 23.72 12.27
CA THR A 33 5.87 22.91 12.78
C THR A 33 6.28 23.38 14.17
N ASP A 34 6.50 24.68 14.34
CA ASP A 34 6.83 25.30 15.63
C ASP A 34 5.70 25.16 16.63
N TYR A 35 4.45 25.34 16.21
CA TYR A 35 3.28 25.11 17.06
C TYR A 35 3.20 23.65 17.53
N MET A 36 3.42 22.68 16.64
CA MET A 36 3.44 21.26 17.00
C MET A 36 4.58 20.90 17.96
N LEU A 37 5.78 21.43 17.72
CA LEU A 37 6.94 21.19 18.57
C LEU A 37 6.81 21.88 19.94
N LYS A 38 6.01 22.95 20.04
CA LYS A 38 5.89 23.80 21.23
C LYS A 38 4.63 23.56 22.09
N GLU A 39 3.48 23.22 21.52
CA GLU A 39 2.19 23.26 22.22
C GLU A 39 1.65 21.91 22.66
N TYR A 40 2.13 20.83 22.07
CA TYR A 40 1.75 19.49 22.50
C TYR A 40 2.91 18.90 23.28
N THR A 41 2.62 18.35 24.45
CA THR A 41 3.54 17.85 25.48
C THR A 41 4.62 16.83 25.03
N GLN A 42 4.76 16.57 23.72
CA GLN A 42 5.46 15.43 23.14
C GLN A 42 6.34 15.72 21.89
N GLY A 43 6.35 16.93 21.33
CA GLY A 43 7.41 17.57 20.51
C GLY A 43 8.34 16.77 19.58
N ALA A 44 8.00 15.56 19.14
CA ALA A 44 8.82 14.75 18.24
C ALA A 44 7.95 13.99 17.23
N ALA A 45 8.45 13.87 16.01
CA ALA A 45 7.82 13.21 14.88
C ALA A 45 8.83 12.27 14.22
N LEU A 46 8.33 11.19 13.61
CA LEU A 46 9.11 10.32 12.76
C LEU A 46 8.63 10.51 11.32
N ARG A 47 9.29 11.43 10.62
CA ARG A 47 8.82 11.87 9.31
C ARG A 47 9.02 10.79 8.26
N GLN A 48 7.97 10.49 7.49
CA GLN A 48 8.11 9.66 6.30
C GLN A 48 8.59 10.48 5.11
N ILE A 49 9.88 10.38 4.81
CA ILE A 49 10.46 11.00 3.62
C ILE A 49 9.97 10.25 2.37
N SER A 50 10.04 8.93 2.39
CA SER A 50 9.49 8.08 1.33
C SER A 50 9.07 6.72 1.86
N LYS A 51 8.07 6.13 1.20
CA LYS A 51 7.71 4.71 1.29
C LYS A 51 7.47 4.19 -0.11
N THR A 52 8.19 3.15 -0.52
CA THR A 52 8.07 2.55 -1.85
C THR A 52 7.98 1.03 -1.75
N GLY A 53 7.49 0.41 -2.82
CA GLY A 53 7.27 -1.04 -2.86
C GLY A 53 5.99 -1.48 -2.17
N GLU A 54 5.70 -2.76 -2.34
CA GLU A 54 4.46 -3.40 -1.94
C GLU A 54 4.68 -4.89 -1.67
N TYR A 55 3.69 -5.52 -1.05
CA TYR A 55 3.64 -6.95 -0.88
C TYR A 55 2.65 -7.55 -1.86
N GLN A 56 3.03 -8.65 -2.51
CA GLN A 56 2.17 -9.43 -3.37
C GLN A 56 2.27 -10.90 -2.98
N ALA A 57 1.12 -11.56 -2.79
CA ALA A 57 1.06 -12.99 -2.53
C ALA A 57 1.66 -13.82 -3.68
N ALA A 58 1.63 -13.25 -4.89
CA ALA A 58 2.19 -13.80 -6.11
C ALA A 58 3.70 -14.02 -6.09
N THR A 59 4.41 -13.08 -5.47
CA THR A 59 5.86 -12.95 -5.58
C THR A 59 6.44 -12.64 -4.20
N PRO A 60 6.19 -13.50 -3.19
CA PRO A 60 6.53 -13.20 -1.81
C PRO A 60 8.05 -13.09 -1.57
N GLY A 61 8.85 -13.77 -2.42
CA GLY A 61 10.31 -13.73 -2.37
C GLY A 61 10.92 -12.42 -2.89
N THR A 62 10.20 -11.66 -3.73
CA THR A 62 10.67 -10.36 -4.27
C THR A 62 9.86 -9.18 -3.74
N SER A 63 8.83 -9.44 -2.95
CA SER A 63 7.98 -8.44 -2.31
C SER A 63 8.73 -7.73 -1.18
N VAL A 64 9.04 -6.45 -1.38
CA VAL A 64 9.81 -5.63 -0.44
C VAL A 64 9.17 -4.26 -0.33
N VAL A 65 9.05 -3.75 0.91
CA VAL A 65 8.69 -2.36 1.18
C VAL A 65 9.89 -1.66 1.79
N ASN A 66 10.15 -0.45 1.29
CA ASN A 66 11.27 0.38 1.71
C ASN A 66 10.74 1.68 2.29
N TRP A 67 11.37 2.16 3.35
CA TRP A 67 11.12 3.45 3.98
C TRP A 67 12.42 4.24 4.10
N VAL A 68 12.29 5.55 3.97
CA VAL A 68 13.27 6.51 4.47
C VAL A 68 12.56 7.35 5.53
N LEU A 69 13.07 7.28 6.75
CA LEU A 69 12.46 7.92 7.92
C LEU A 69 13.43 8.93 8.53
N GLU A 70 12.89 10.02 9.06
CA GLU A 70 13.66 11.13 9.62
C GLU A 70 13.04 11.55 10.96
N PRO A 71 13.66 11.20 12.10
CA PRO A 71 13.27 11.73 13.39
C PRO A 71 13.45 13.25 13.43
N HIS A 72 12.45 13.94 13.98
CA HIS A 72 12.47 15.39 14.17
C HIS A 72 11.90 15.68 15.55
N ASP A 73 12.72 16.25 16.42
CA ASP A 73 12.35 16.67 17.76
C ASP A 73 12.71 18.15 17.99
N ALA A 74 12.39 18.69 19.16
CA ALA A 74 12.66 20.08 19.52
C ALA A 74 14.14 20.49 19.46
N GLU A 75 15.08 19.54 19.44
CA GLU A 75 16.52 19.76 19.30
C GLU A 75 17.04 19.32 17.92
N MET A 76 16.19 19.38 16.89
CA MET A 76 16.53 19.01 15.52
C MET A 76 17.07 17.58 15.42
N GLY A 77 16.45 16.64 16.14
CA GLY A 77 16.88 15.24 16.14
C GLY A 77 17.94 14.91 17.18
N GLY A 78 18.38 15.91 17.97
CA GLY A 78 19.36 15.75 19.04
C GLY A 78 18.87 14.89 20.20
N LEU A 79 17.55 14.84 20.44
CA LEU A 79 16.97 14.00 21.48
C LEU A 79 16.74 12.55 21.04
N THR A 80 16.93 12.23 19.76
CA THR A 80 16.70 10.88 19.24
C THR A 80 17.69 9.89 19.87
N GLN A 81 17.17 8.92 20.63
CA GLN A 81 17.97 7.83 21.20
C GLN A 81 18.02 6.63 20.25
N ASN A 82 16.84 6.12 19.89
CA ASN A 82 16.68 5.03 18.94
C ASN A 82 15.24 4.99 18.38
N VAL A 83 15.04 4.22 17.33
CA VAL A 83 13.72 3.85 16.83
C VAL A 83 13.56 2.34 16.92
N GLU A 84 12.56 1.91 17.67
CA GLU A 84 12.14 0.51 17.72
C GLU A 84 11.08 0.23 16.65
N ILE A 85 11.24 -0.90 15.97
CA ILE A 85 10.40 -1.35 14.88
C ILE A 85 9.70 -2.62 15.32
N TYR A 86 8.38 -2.54 15.38
CA TYR A 86 7.49 -3.60 15.79
C TYR A 86 6.74 -4.15 14.59
N LEU A 87 6.52 -5.46 14.58
CA LEU A 87 5.74 -6.15 13.56
C LEU A 87 4.55 -6.85 14.18
N GLN A 88 3.44 -6.87 13.44
CA GLN A 88 2.25 -7.63 13.79
C GLN A 88 1.62 -8.19 12.51
N PHE A 89 1.21 -9.45 12.53
CA PHE A 89 0.43 -10.06 11.44
C PHE A 89 -1.06 -10.06 11.79
N ASN A 90 -1.89 -9.46 10.96
CA ASN A 90 -3.33 -9.31 11.19
C ASN A 90 -3.61 -8.77 12.62
N SER A 91 -4.40 -9.49 13.41
CA SER A 91 -4.69 -9.16 14.83
C SER A 91 -3.86 -10.01 15.81
N GLY A 92 -2.72 -10.56 15.36
CA GLY A 92 -1.82 -11.40 16.16
C GLY A 92 -1.02 -10.61 17.20
N ALA A 93 -0.10 -11.30 17.87
CA ALA A 93 0.82 -10.66 18.80
C ALA A 93 1.78 -9.72 18.07
N GLU A 94 2.06 -8.57 18.68
CA GLU A 94 3.12 -7.68 18.22
C GLU A 94 4.47 -8.14 18.78
N ILE A 95 5.51 -8.10 17.96
CA ILE A 95 6.89 -8.41 18.34
C ILE A 95 7.80 -7.23 18.05
N LEU A 96 8.86 -7.06 18.85
CA LEU A 96 9.98 -6.19 18.48
C LEU A 96 10.83 -6.91 17.44
N TYR A 97 10.94 -6.32 16.24
CA TYR A 97 11.73 -6.87 15.13
C TYR A 97 13.16 -6.33 15.12
N GLN A 98 13.31 -5.01 15.27
CA GLN A 98 14.61 -4.35 15.18
C GLN A 98 14.61 -3.04 15.99
N THR A 99 15.79 -2.68 16.49
CA THR A 99 16.07 -1.35 17.04
C THR A 99 17.13 -0.68 16.17
N VAL A 100 16.87 0.54 15.73
CA VAL A 100 17.83 1.39 14.99
C VAL A 100 18.32 2.47 15.94
N ASN A 101 19.60 2.42 16.34
CA ASN A 101 20.15 3.40 17.27
C ASN A 101 20.49 4.70 16.55
N ARG A 102 20.54 5.82 17.28
CA ARG A 102 20.97 7.11 16.72
C ARG A 102 22.34 7.05 16.04
N SER A 103 23.24 6.19 16.52
CA SER A 103 24.57 5.94 15.94
C SER A 103 24.54 5.29 14.56
N ASP A 104 23.45 4.60 14.22
CA ASP A 104 23.27 3.90 12.95
C ASP A 104 22.57 4.79 11.90
N MET A 105 22.17 6.01 12.31
CA MET A 105 21.52 7.00 11.46
C MET A 105 22.56 7.92 10.80
N TYR A 106 22.23 8.39 9.61
CA TYR A 106 23.03 9.36 8.87
C TYR A 106 22.39 10.75 8.89
N ASP A 107 23.15 11.80 8.59
CA ASP A 107 22.60 13.15 8.53
C ASP A 107 21.86 13.36 7.19
N GLY A 108 20.60 13.77 7.28
CA GLY A 108 19.79 14.13 6.13
C GLY A 108 20.18 15.50 5.54
N PRO A 109 19.63 15.86 4.36
CA PRO A 109 19.92 17.11 3.66
C PRO A 109 19.63 18.40 4.45
N VAL A 110 18.81 18.30 5.51
CA VAL A 110 18.45 19.42 6.39
C VAL A 110 19.09 19.30 7.78
N GLY A 111 20.06 18.42 7.96
CA GLY A 111 20.78 18.21 9.23
C GLY A 111 20.04 17.36 10.27
N LEU A 112 18.86 16.82 9.95
CA LEU A 112 18.11 15.90 10.80
C LEU A 112 18.61 14.45 10.61
N PRO A 113 18.58 13.59 11.66
CA PRO A 113 18.86 12.16 11.53
C PRO A 113 17.97 11.49 10.49
N ARG A 114 18.53 10.56 9.71
CA ARG A 114 17.80 9.70 8.80
C ARG A 114 18.26 8.26 8.91
N PHE A 115 17.34 7.34 8.63
CA PHE A 115 17.68 5.94 8.42
C PHE A 115 16.79 5.33 7.35
N ASP A 116 17.34 4.31 6.71
CA ASP A 116 16.66 3.51 5.72
C ASP A 116 16.21 2.21 6.38
N PHE A 117 14.97 1.82 6.11
CA PHE A 117 14.43 0.55 6.57
C PHE A 117 13.84 -0.21 5.39
N SER A 118 14.23 -1.46 5.24
CA SER A 118 13.72 -2.35 4.20
C SER A 118 13.20 -3.62 4.86
N LEU A 119 11.99 -4.03 4.48
CA LEU A 119 11.36 -5.23 4.99
C LEU A 119 10.75 -6.02 3.85
N SER A 120 11.33 -7.18 3.54
CA SER A 120 10.70 -8.15 2.64
C SER A 120 9.53 -8.85 3.34
N LEU A 121 8.54 -9.28 2.55
CA LEU A 121 7.42 -10.07 3.05
C LEU A 121 7.93 -11.34 3.75
N THR A 122 8.92 -12.00 3.15
CA THR A 122 9.54 -13.21 3.70
C THR A 122 10.20 -12.96 5.06
N GLN A 123 10.93 -11.86 5.25
CA GLN A 123 11.51 -11.50 6.56
C GLN A 123 10.43 -11.21 7.60
N ALA A 124 9.39 -10.46 7.22
CA ALA A 124 8.30 -10.12 8.13
C ALA A 124 7.58 -11.38 8.64
N LEU A 125 7.17 -12.27 7.73
CA LEU A 125 6.49 -13.52 8.07
C LEU A 125 7.39 -14.46 8.87
N GLY A 126 8.68 -14.56 8.51
CA GLY A 126 9.66 -15.35 9.24
C GLY A 126 9.86 -14.88 10.67
N ALA A 127 9.99 -13.57 10.90
CA ALA A 127 10.10 -12.99 12.24
C ALA A 127 8.83 -13.22 13.07
N LEU A 128 7.66 -13.13 12.44
CA LEU A 128 6.35 -13.35 13.08
C LEU A 128 5.99 -14.83 13.27
N GLY A 129 6.80 -15.77 12.75
CA GLY A 129 6.52 -17.20 12.80
C GLY A 129 5.28 -17.62 12.00
N VAL A 130 4.92 -16.88 10.95
CA VAL A 130 3.74 -17.13 10.13
C VAL A 130 4.08 -18.13 9.02
N GLY A 131 3.48 -19.32 9.09
CA GLY A 131 3.71 -20.41 8.11
C GLY A 131 2.78 -20.39 6.90
N SER A 132 1.66 -19.66 6.96
CA SER A 132 0.68 -19.55 5.88
C SER A 132 0.07 -18.16 5.88
N PHE A 133 -0.09 -17.56 4.71
CA PHE A 133 -0.72 -16.26 4.50
C PHE A 133 -1.44 -16.29 3.15
N LYS A 134 -2.32 -15.31 2.94
CA LYS A 134 -3.08 -15.12 1.71
C LYS A 134 -3.14 -13.66 1.31
N GLY A 135 -3.60 -13.40 0.10
CA GLY A 135 -3.99 -12.05 -0.30
C GLY A 135 -5.00 -11.43 0.68
N ASN A 136 -4.89 -10.11 0.87
CA ASN A 136 -5.60 -9.28 1.86
C ASN A 136 -5.21 -9.47 3.33
N ASP A 137 -4.34 -10.43 3.68
CA ASP A 137 -3.72 -10.40 5.00
C ASP A 137 -2.85 -9.14 5.15
N VAL A 138 -2.65 -8.69 6.39
CA VAL A 138 -1.98 -7.41 6.69
C VAL A 138 -0.77 -7.65 7.57
N VAL A 139 0.38 -7.15 7.12
CA VAL A 139 1.57 -6.97 7.96
C VAL A 139 1.57 -5.52 8.44
N THR A 140 1.39 -5.32 9.75
CA THR A 140 1.45 -4.01 10.37
C THR A 140 2.87 -3.75 10.87
N VAL A 141 3.47 -2.64 10.43
CA VAL A 141 4.76 -2.15 10.93
C VAL A 141 4.50 -0.93 11.81
N ARG A 142 4.82 -1.02 13.11
CA ARG A 142 4.72 0.10 14.04
C ARG A 142 6.11 0.57 14.45
N PHE A 143 6.32 1.88 14.46
CA PHE A 143 7.55 2.50 14.91
C PHE A 143 7.34 3.14 16.28
N ALA A 144 8.33 3.07 17.15
CA ALA A 144 8.39 3.82 18.39
C ALA A 144 9.71 4.62 18.44
N LEU A 145 9.60 5.94 18.48
CA LEU A 145 10.74 6.85 18.62
C LEU A 145 11.01 7.05 20.11
N ASN A 146 12.14 6.53 20.59
CA ASN A 146 12.59 6.70 21.96
C ASN A 146 13.55 7.90 22.02
N LEU A 147 13.33 8.78 22.99
CA LEU A 147 14.11 9.99 23.21
C LEU A 147 15.02 9.83 24.43
N THR A 148 16.13 10.55 24.44
CA THR A 148 17.13 10.54 25.52
C THR A 148 16.58 11.08 26.85
N ASP A 149 15.47 11.81 26.81
CA ASP A 149 14.75 12.29 28.00
C ASP A 149 13.77 11.25 28.60
N GLY A 150 13.75 10.03 28.05
CA GLY A 150 12.96 8.89 28.55
C GLY A 150 11.54 8.80 27.97
N ARG A 151 11.15 9.70 27.07
CA ARG A 151 9.85 9.62 26.38
C ARG A 151 9.90 8.65 25.20
N THR A 152 8.76 8.01 24.92
CA THR A 152 8.53 7.18 23.73
C THR A 152 7.34 7.72 22.95
N ILE A 153 7.56 8.08 21.69
CA ILE A 153 6.53 8.58 20.79
C ILE A 153 6.19 7.50 19.76
N SER A 154 4.90 7.13 19.65
CA SER A 154 4.41 6.14 18.70
C SER A 154 2.95 6.45 18.32
N ARG A 155 2.19 5.46 17.85
CA ARG A 155 0.81 5.62 17.35
C ARG A 155 -0.14 6.31 18.35
N SER A 156 -0.01 6.05 19.65
CA SER A 156 -0.87 6.65 20.68
C SER A 156 -0.67 8.15 20.86
N ALA A 157 0.47 8.68 20.42
CA ALA A 157 0.83 10.10 20.47
C ALA A 157 0.40 10.87 19.21
N VAL A 158 -0.11 10.18 18.18
CA VAL A 158 -0.42 10.80 16.88
C VAL A 158 -1.71 11.62 16.97
N THR A 159 -1.60 12.90 16.60
CA THR A 159 -2.74 13.79 16.36
C THR A 159 -2.94 14.03 14.85
N GLY A 160 -4.11 14.54 14.45
CA GLY A 160 -4.43 14.77 13.02
C GLY A 160 -3.42 15.67 12.29
N SER A 161 -2.78 16.61 12.99
CA SER A 161 -1.73 17.48 12.45
C SER A 161 -0.40 16.74 12.18
N MET A 162 -0.09 15.67 12.92
CA MET A 162 1.11 14.83 12.69
C MET A 162 0.98 13.90 11.47
N THR A 163 -0.26 13.59 11.07
CA THR A 163 -0.56 12.86 9.83
C THR A 163 -0.63 13.75 8.60
N GLY A 164 -0.54 15.08 8.78
CA GLY A 164 -0.54 16.06 7.70
C GLY A 164 0.65 15.92 6.73
N SER A 165 0.57 16.64 5.61
CA SER A 165 1.51 16.52 4.48
C SER A 165 2.98 16.80 4.82
N TYR A 166 3.26 17.59 5.87
CA TYR A 166 4.64 17.92 6.26
C TYR A 166 5.30 16.82 7.12
N PHE A 167 4.61 16.35 8.16
CA PHE A 167 5.16 15.37 9.09
C PHE A 167 5.00 13.94 8.58
N LYS A 168 3.86 13.58 7.97
CA LYS A 168 3.57 12.22 7.48
C LYS A 168 4.04 11.14 8.47
N SER A 169 3.72 11.31 9.74
CA SER A 169 4.27 10.50 10.85
C SER A 169 3.18 9.66 11.52
N PRO A 170 2.55 8.69 10.82
CA PRO A 170 1.48 7.87 11.39
C PRO A 170 2.01 6.86 12.43
N PHE A 171 3.32 6.64 12.52
CA PHE A 171 4.00 5.63 13.34
C PHE A 171 3.50 4.18 13.16
N LEU A 172 2.52 3.93 12.29
CA LEU A 172 1.93 2.63 12.06
C LEU A 172 1.52 2.54 10.60
N TYR A 173 2.02 1.51 9.93
CA TYR A 173 1.85 1.24 8.52
C TYR A 173 1.24 -0.14 8.34
N PRO A 174 -0.08 -0.24 8.09
CA PRO A 174 -0.69 -1.49 7.68
C PRO A 174 -0.35 -1.72 6.21
N ILE A 175 0.41 -2.79 5.93
CA ILE A 175 0.79 -3.20 4.59
C ILE A 175 -0.09 -4.39 4.23
N VAL A 176 -1.04 -4.15 3.33
CA VAL A 176 -1.87 -5.22 2.78
C VAL A 176 -1.03 -6.05 1.83
N ILE A 177 -1.06 -7.37 1.99
CA ILE A 177 -0.54 -8.31 1.02
C ILE A 177 -1.49 -8.29 -0.17
N GLY A 178 -1.04 -7.68 -1.27
CA GLY A 178 -1.82 -7.57 -2.49
C GLY A 178 -2.06 -8.93 -3.13
N CYS A 179 -3.12 -8.97 -3.93
CA CYS A 179 -3.51 -10.13 -4.72
C CYS A 179 -3.12 -9.98 -6.18
N ARG A 180 -2.34 -8.96 -6.53
CA ARG A 180 -2.08 -8.61 -7.92
C ARG A 180 -0.94 -9.46 -8.46
N PHE A 181 -1.19 -10.06 -9.62
CA PHE A 181 -0.24 -10.79 -10.42
C PHE A 181 0.05 -9.95 -11.64
N ASP A 182 1.27 -9.44 -11.73
CA ASP A 182 1.64 -8.60 -12.85
C ASP A 182 1.63 -9.38 -14.17
N ALA A 183 1.36 -8.65 -15.25
CA ALA A 183 1.21 -9.21 -16.58
C ALA A 183 2.50 -9.89 -17.11
N ASN A 184 3.66 -9.55 -16.56
CA ASN A 184 4.98 -9.90 -17.08
C ASN A 184 5.40 -11.37 -16.91
N ASN A 185 4.50 -12.30 -16.57
CA ASN A 185 4.81 -13.72 -16.40
C ASN A 185 5.94 -13.97 -15.36
N THR A 186 5.97 -13.19 -14.28
CA THR A 186 6.96 -13.35 -13.20
C THR A 186 6.25 -13.84 -11.93
N GLY A 187 6.19 -15.15 -11.74
CA GLY A 187 5.49 -15.81 -10.63
C GLY A 187 4.35 -16.70 -11.09
N ALA A 188 3.77 -17.48 -10.18
CA ALA A 188 2.65 -18.37 -10.48
C ALA A 188 1.80 -18.64 -9.23
N VAL A 189 0.48 -18.81 -9.41
CA VAL A 189 -0.39 -19.42 -8.40
C VAL A 189 -0.79 -20.79 -8.87
N ALA A 190 -0.55 -21.78 -8.03
CA ALA A 190 -1.04 -23.12 -8.27
C ALA A 190 -2.56 -23.15 -8.20
N GLY A 191 -3.21 -23.89 -9.08
CA GLY A 191 -4.66 -24.04 -9.07
C GLY A 191 -5.23 -24.49 -10.40
N VAL A 192 -6.55 -24.64 -10.40
CA VAL A 192 -7.32 -24.96 -11.60
C VAL A 192 -7.86 -23.65 -12.17
N TYR A 193 -7.50 -23.38 -13.42
CA TYR A 193 -7.98 -22.23 -14.17
C TYR A 193 -9.04 -22.68 -15.16
N THR A 194 -10.18 -22.00 -15.15
CA THR A 194 -11.29 -22.22 -16.09
C THR A 194 -11.51 -20.93 -16.86
N ILE A 195 -11.40 -20.99 -18.17
CA ILE A 195 -11.64 -19.88 -19.08
C ILE A 195 -13.02 -20.05 -19.69
N THR A 196 -13.85 -19.02 -19.61
CA THR A 196 -15.10 -18.91 -20.36
C THR A 196 -14.99 -17.73 -21.30
N GLY A 197 -15.21 -17.97 -22.58
CA GLY A 197 -15.18 -16.96 -23.64
C GLY A 197 -16.54 -16.83 -24.30
N GLN A 198 -16.84 -15.64 -24.80
CA GLN A 198 -18.03 -15.34 -25.58
C GLN A 198 -17.63 -14.56 -26.83
N ASP A 199 -18.43 -14.74 -27.87
CA ASP A 199 -18.43 -13.97 -29.09
C ASP A 199 -19.85 -13.44 -29.34
N SER A 200 -20.00 -12.13 -29.44
CA SER A 200 -21.34 -11.51 -29.54
C SER A 200 -22.04 -11.71 -30.89
N TRP A 201 -21.32 -12.13 -31.95
CA TRP A 201 -21.89 -12.38 -33.28
C TRP A 201 -22.01 -13.87 -33.60
N GLY A 202 -21.28 -14.70 -32.86
CA GLY A 202 -21.49 -16.14 -32.82
C GLY A 202 -20.74 -16.92 -33.89
N ASP A 203 -19.81 -16.30 -34.61
CA ASP A 203 -18.93 -16.95 -35.58
C ASP A 203 -17.52 -17.25 -35.03
N GLY A 204 -17.26 -16.82 -33.79
CA GLY A 204 -16.04 -17.11 -33.04
C GLY A 204 -15.06 -15.95 -33.09
N TRP A 205 -13.90 -16.13 -32.46
CA TRP A 205 -12.97 -15.01 -32.23
C TRP A 205 -12.12 -14.62 -33.45
N ASN A 206 -12.45 -15.14 -34.63
CA ASN A 206 -11.91 -14.67 -35.92
C ASN A 206 -10.37 -14.48 -35.94
N GLY A 207 -9.66 -15.48 -35.42
CA GLY A 207 -8.19 -15.52 -35.36
C GLY A 207 -7.58 -15.00 -34.05
N ALA A 208 -8.36 -14.35 -33.19
CA ALA A 208 -7.90 -13.95 -31.86
C ALA A 208 -7.75 -15.16 -30.94
N THR A 209 -6.80 -15.09 -30.02
CA THR A 209 -6.53 -16.17 -29.07
C THR A 209 -6.22 -15.64 -27.67
N LEU A 210 -6.61 -16.40 -26.66
CA LEU A 210 -6.08 -16.28 -25.32
C LEU A 210 -5.04 -17.40 -25.12
N LYS A 211 -3.80 -16.98 -24.89
CA LYS A 211 -2.66 -17.86 -24.67
C LYS A 211 -2.30 -17.84 -23.19
N TRP A 212 -1.94 -18.99 -22.65
CA TRP A 212 -1.27 -19.09 -21.36
C TRP A 212 0.06 -19.80 -21.50
N THR A 213 1.02 -19.40 -20.66
CA THR A 213 2.36 -20.00 -20.63
C THR A 213 2.67 -20.44 -19.22
N ILE A 214 3.05 -21.70 -19.05
CA ILE A 214 3.47 -22.30 -17.76
C ILE A 214 4.90 -22.76 -17.93
N ASP A 215 5.84 -22.18 -17.18
CA ASP A 215 7.28 -22.50 -17.23
C ASP A 215 7.85 -22.58 -18.66
N GLY A 216 7.45 -21.62 -19.49
CA GLY A 216 7.88 -21.48 -20.89
C GLY A 216 7.10 -22.34 -21.91
N VAL A 217 6.18 -23.20 -21.47
CA VAL A 217 5.32 -23.99 -22.36
C VAL A 217 4.01 -23.24 -22.60
N SER A 218 3.75 -22.86 -23.86
CA SER A 218 2.56 -22.10 -24.25
C SER A 218 1.44 -22.98 -24.81
N THR A 219 0.20 -22.65 -24.46
CA THR A 219 -1.02 -23.19 -25.08
C THR A 219 -1.91 -22.02 -25.47
N SER A 220 -2.47 -22.05 -26.68
CA SER A 220 -3.41 -21.06 -27.17
C SER A 220 -4.81 -21.65 -27.26
N TRP A 221 -5.81 -20.83 -26.94
CA TRP A 221 -7.21 -21.18 -27.03
C TRP A 221 -8.00 -20.05 -27.69
N SER A 222 -9.08 -20.44 -28.36
CA SER A 222 -9.98 -19.54 -29.07
C SER A 222 -11.39 -20.12 -29.06
N VAL A 223 -12.39 -19.27 -29.24
CA VAL A 223 -13.79 -19.68 -29.39
C VAL A 223 -14.12 -19.77 -30.88
N SER A 224 -14.81 -20.82 -31.30
CA SER A 224 -15.18 -21.06 -32.71
C SER A 224 -16.64 -20.77 -33.05
N GLY A 225 -17.41 -20.21 -32.12
CA GLY A 225 -18.84 -19.91 -32.27
C GLY A 225 -19.27 -18.88 -31.23
N THR A 226 -20.49 -18.95 -30.71
CA THR A 226 -20.99 -18.01 -29.70
C THR A 226 -20.26 -18.06 -28.36
N ASP A 227 -19.85 -19.24 -27.92
CA ASP A 227 -19.18 -19.41 -26.64
C ASP A 227 -18.24 -20.60 -26.63
N GLY A 228 -17.37 -20.61 -25.63
CA GLY A 228 -16.51 -21.75 -25.34
C GLY A 228 -16.04 -21.73 -23.91
N THR A 229 -15.71 -22.91 -23.38
CA THR A 229 -15.08 -23.07 -22.07
C THR A 229 -13.93 -24.06 -22.18
N THR A 230 -12.83 -23.77 -21.48
CA THR A 230 -11.70 -24.69 -21.32
C THR A 230 -11.15 -24.62 -19.91
N SER A 231 -10.47 -25.67 -19.45
CA SER A 231 -9.82 -25.69 -18.14
C SER A 231 -8.46 -26.36 -18.20
N PHE A 232 -7.57 -25.91 -17.33
CA PHE A 232 -6.23 -26.46 -17.17
C PHE A 232 -5.75 -26.28 -15.73
N THR A 233 -4.71 -27.02 -15.35
CA THR A 233 -4.12 -26.97 -14.00
C THR A 233 -2.73 -26.35 -14.07
N VAL A 234 -2.47 -25.37 -13.20
CA VAL A 234 -1.13 -24.88 -12.88
C VAL A 234 -0.65 -25.64 -11.63
N PRO A 235 0.38 -26.51 -11.74
CA PRO A 235 0.85 -27.29 -10.61
C PRO A 235 1.48 -26.46 -9.49
N ALA A 236 1.51 -27.02 -8.27
CA ALA A 236 2.34 -26.48 -7.20
C ALA A 236 3.82 -26.52 -7.59
N GLY A 237 4.56 -25.46 -7.25
CA GLY A 237 5.98 -25.33 -7.60
C GLY A 237 6.27 -24.76 -9.00
N THR A 238 5.24 -24.40 -9.77
CA THR A 238 5.40 -23.62 -11.02
C THR A 238 6.16 -22.33 -10.73
N SER A 239 7.13 -21.99 -11.57
CA SER A 239 7.97 -20.79 -11.37
C SER A 239 7.39 -19.56 -12.08
N THR A 240 6.87 -19.75 -13.30
CA THR A 240 6.31 -18.68 -14.12
C THR A 240 4.99 -19.09 -14.76
N PHE A 241 3.99 -18.23 -14.63
CA PHE A 241 2.68 -18.38 -15.25
C PHE A 241 2.11 -17.02 -15.68
N GLY A 242 1.52 -16.95 -16.87
CA GLY A 242 0.87 -15.73 -17.35
C GLY A 242 -0.06 -15.95 -18.54
N PHE A 243 -1.00 -15.03 -18.72
CA PHE A 243 -1.91 -14.96 -19.86
C PHE A 243 -1.50 -13.85 -20.83
N GLU A 244 -1.73 -14.08 -22.11
CA GLU A 244 -1.50 -13.14 -23.21
C GLU A 244 -2.68 -13.20 -24.19
N PHE A 245 -3.31 -12.06 -24.46
CA PHE A 245 -4.33 -11.96 -25.50
C PHE A 245 -3.68 -11.54 -26.82
N THR A 246 -3.93 -12.30 -27.88
CA THR A 246 -3.50 -11.97 -29.25
C THR A 246 -4.73 -11.58 -30.06
N SER A 247 -4.66 -10.41 -30.68
CA SER A 247 -5.73 -9.84 -31.52
C SER A 247 -6.00 -10.68 -32.76
N GLY A 248 -7.27 -10.69 -33.18
CA GLY A 248 -7.74 -11.17 -34.47
C GLY A 248 -8.59 -10.11 -35.16
N ASP A 249 -9.46 -10.56 -36.07
CA ASP A 249 -10.48 -9.68 -36.62
C ASP A 249 -11.65 -9.52 -35.62
N TRP A 250 -12.25 -8.33 -35.59
CA TRP A 250 -13.44 -8.02 -34.78
C TRP A 250 -13.32 -8.27 -33.27
N ASP A 251 -12.17 -7.96 -32.65
CA ASP A 251 -11.97 -8.07 -31.19
C ASP A 251 -13.06 -7.37 -30.34
N SER A 252 -13.80 -6.41 -30.90
CA SER A 252 -14.94 -5.76 -30.24
C SER A 252 -16.08 -6.70 -29.86
N GLU A 253 -16.07 -7.93 -30.36
CA GLU A 253 -17.09 -8.94 -30.13
C GLU A 253 -16.72 -9.89 -28.99
N ILE A 254 -15.47 -9.83 -28.55
CA ILE A 254 -14.86 -10.80 -27.64
C ILE A 254 -15.00 -10.34 -26.20
N THR A 255 -15.53 -11.22 -25.36
CA THR A 255 -15.39 -11.13 -23.90
C THR A 255 -14.91 -12.45 -23.33
N TYR A 256 -14.11 -12.41 -22.27
CA TYR A 256 -13.74 -13.62 -21.56
C TYR A 256 -13.53 -13.38 -20.07
N GLN A 257 -13.68 -14.47 -19.33
CA GLN A 257 -13.43 -14.53 -17.89
C GLN A 257 -12.56 -15.74 -17.60
N VAL A 258 -11.57 -15.56 -16.72
CA VAL A 258 -10.76 -16.64 -16.16
C VAL A 258 -11.10 -16.75 -14.68
N ASN A 259 -11.68 -17.89 -14.31
CA ASN A 259 -11.94 -18.26 -12.94
C ASN A 259 -10.82 -19.17 -12.44
N TRP A 260 -10.43 -18.99 -11.19
CA TRP A 260 -9.39 -19.75 -10.51
C TRP A 260 -9.97 -20.44 -9.27
N VAL A 261 -9.52 -21.67 -9.02
CA VAL A 261 -9.82 -22.44 -7.81
C VAL A 261 -8.50 -23.05 -7.32
N GLY A 262 -8.27 -23.06 -6.00
CA GLY A 262 -7.12 -23.72 -5.40
C GLY A 262 -7.07 -25.23 -5.73
N LEU A 263 -5.89 -25.83 -5.67
CA LEU A 263 -5.71 -27.27 -5.93
C LEU A 263 -6.50 -28.17 -4.97
N ASP A 264 -6.87 -27.64 -3.80
CA ASP A 264 -7.73 -28.28 -2.80
C ASP A 264 -9.23 -28.02 -3.00
N GLY A 265 -9.61 -27.30 -4.06
CA GLY A 265 -10.99 -26.91 -4.36
C GLY A 265 -11.48 -25.66 -3.63
N SER A 266 -10.62 -24.98 -2.86
CA SER A 266 -11.01 -23.78 -2.10
C SER A 266 -10.75 -22.47 -2.88
N GLY A 267 -11.24 -21.35 -2.33
CA GLY A 267 -10.84 -20.02 -2.79
C GLY A 267 -11.32 -19.61 -4.18
N SER A 268 -12.39 -20.22 -4.71
CA SER A 268 -12.93 -19.89 -6.03
C SER A 268 -13.12 -18.37 -6.22
N GLN A 269 -12.49 -17.80 -7.25
CA GLN A 269 -12.57 -16.38 -7.57
C GLN A 269 -12.34 -16.12 -9.06
N THR A 270 -12.79 -14.97 -9.54
CA THR A 270 -12.45 -14.49 -10.89
C THR A 270 -11.05 -13.87 -10.87
N ALA A 271 -10.09 -14.53 -11.54
CA ALA A 271 -8.71 -14.09 -11.62
C ALA A 271 -8.52 -12.96 -12.65
N LEU A 272 -9.26 -13.00 -13.75
CA LEU A 272 -9.18 -12.05 -14.86
C LEU A 272 -10.54 -11.99 -15.56
N SER A 273 -10.94 -10.80 -16.00
CA SER A 273 -12.08 -10.59 -16.89
C SER A 273 -11.71 -9.47 -17.85
N ASP A 274 -12.02 -9.64 -19.13
CA ASP A 274 -11.72 -8.63 -20.14
C ASP A 274 -12.73 -8.65 -21.29
N GLY A 275 -12.77 -7.56 -22.04
CA GLY A 275 -13.72 -7.30 -23.11
C GLY A 275 -14.93 -6.46 -22.68
N ALA A 276 -15.77 -6.00 -23.62
CA ALA A 276 -15.60 -6.13 -25.07
C ALA A 276 -14.37 -5.36 -25.59
N SER A 277 -13.70 -5.83 -26.64
CA SER A 277 -12.37 -5.36 -27.10
C SER A 277 -11.23 -5.63 -26.09
N PRO A 278 -10.86 -6.88 -25.84
CA PRO A 278 -9.79 -7.20 -24.89
C PRO A 278 -8.47 -6.52 -25.26
N ALA A 279 -7.75 -6.01 -24.27
CA ALA A 279 -6.47 -5.35 -24.52
C ALA A 279 -5.41 -6.40 -24.91
N VAL A 280 -4.73 -6.14 -26.05
CA VAL A 280 -3.66 -6.98 -26.60
C VAL A 280 -2.45 -7.04 -25.68
N GLY A 281 -1.83 -8.21 -25.62
CA GLY A 281 -0.63 -8.48 -24.86
C GLY A 281 -0.91 -9.17 -23.52
N PHE A 282 0.08 -9.12 -22.64
CA PHE A 282 0.01 -9.82 -21.37
C PHE A 282 -1.06 -9.25 -20.43
N LYS A 283 -1.67 -10.13 -19.63
CA LYS A 283 -2.78 -9.81 -18.73
C LYS A 283 -2.35 -9.98 -17.28
N SER A 284 -2.64 -8.96 -16.48
CA SER A 284 -2.54 -9.07 -15.01
C SER A 284 -3.73 -9.85 -14.46
N MET A 285 -3.53 -10.54 -13.34
CA MET A 285 -4.59 -11.27 -12.64
C MET A 285 -4.72 -10.78 -11.20
N ASN A 286 -5.85 -11.08 -10.56
CA ASN A 286 -6.06 -10.87 -9.13
C ASN A 286 -6.49 -12.17 -8.44
N ILE A 287 -5.63 -12.74 -7.60
CA ILE A 287 -5.88 -14.01 -6.88
C ILE A 287 -5.49 -13.86 -5.42
N CYS A 288 -6.46 -13.84 -4.51
CA CYS A 288 -6.25 -13.51 -3.10
C CYS A 288 -6.03 -14.71 -2.16
N GLN A 289 -5.68 -15.89 -2.67
CA GLN A 289 -5.45 -17.06 -1.80
C GLN A 289 -4.10 -17.02 -1.11
#